data_AF-A0A5J4VJE5-F1
#
_entry.id   AF-A0A5J4VJE5-F1
#
_cell.length_a   1.000
_cell.length_b   1.000
_cell.length_c   1.000
_cell.angle_alpha   90.00
_cell.angle_beta   90.00
_cell.angle_gamma   90.00
#
_symmetry.space_group_name_H-M   'P 1'
#
loop_
_entity.id
_entity.type
_entity.pdbx_description
1 polymer ?
#
loop_
_entity_poly.entity_id
_entity_poly.type
_entity_poly.pdbx_seq_one_letter_code
_entity_poly.pdbx_strand_id
1 'polypeptide(L)'
;MAGRMHSIVSQNTFLNIAISESFDIKEWHQEAKSRGIANITNTIDELEAIIADKNVQLFEKLNVMNKTICQSKYEVKLGSYAKTISIESAILIHIVKLEVIPADNSQLGKFAQFITQLGTA
;
A
#
# COMPACT_ATOMS: atom_id res chain seq x y z
N MET A 1 16.70 22.19 44.69
CA MET A 1 16.85 22.65 43.29
C MET A 1 16.25 21.64 42.28
N ALA A 2 15.13 20.99 42.59
CA ALA A 2 14.54 19.91 41.76
C ALA A 2 13.25 20.32 41.01
N GLY A 3 12.90 21.61 41.00
CA GLY A 3 11.64 22.12 40.44
C GLY A 3 11.72 22.72 39.03
N ARG A 4 12.92 22.82 38.42
CA ARG A 4 13.08 23.44 37.08
C ARG A 4 13.27 22.48 35.91
N MET A 5 13.53 21.19 36.16
CA MET A 5 13.68 20.21 35.07
C MET A 5 12.33 19.74 34.50
N HIS A 6 11.28 19.65 35.34
CA HIS A 6 9.94 19.21 34.90
C HIS A 6 9.23 20.18 33.93
N SER A 7 9.66 21.44 33.87
CA SER A 7 9.07 22.44 32.96
C SER A 7 9.69 22.44 31.57
N ILE A 8 10.91 21.92 31.40
CA ILE A 8 11.65 22.01 30.13
C ILE A 8 11.23 20.88 29.19
N VAL A 9 10.87 19.71 29.73
CA VAL A 9 10.39 18.57 28.94
C VAL A 9 9.05 18.87 28.25
N SER A 10 8.21 19.72 28.86
CA SER A 10 6.93 20.15 28.26
C SER A 10 7.08 21.19 27.14
N GLN A 11 8.26 21.79 26.95
CA GLN A 11 8.45 22.88 25.97
C GLN A 11 9.11 22.44 24.65
N ASN A 12 9.54 21.19 24.53
CA ASN A 12 10.08 20.67 23.27
C ASN A 12 9.08 19.73 22.58
N THR A 13 8.17 20.34 21.82
CA THR A 13 7.20 19.70 20.92
C THR A 13 7.83 18.83 19.82
N PHE A 14 9.15 18.74 19.76
CA PHE A 14 9.90 18.04 18.71
C PHE A 14 10.28 16.59 19.03
N LEU A 15 9.98 16.06 20.23
CA LEU A 15 10.38 14.70 20.62
C LEU A 15 9.26 13.63 20.65
N ASN A 16 7.99 14.00 20.44
CA ASN A 16 6.87 13.03 20.43
C ASN A 16 6.75 12.18 19.15
N ILE A 17 7.74 12.19 18.25
CA ILE A 17 7.70 11.40 17.00
C ILE A 17 8.53 10.11 17.11
N ALA A 18 9.29 9.90 18.18
CA ALA A 18 10.13 8.72 18.32
C ALA A 18 9.51 7.65 19.25
N ILE A 19 8.76 6.74 18.62
CA ILE A 19 8.70 5.28 18.88
C ILE A 19 8.16 4.83 20.26
N SER A 20 6.83 4.70 20.39
CA SER A 20 6.24 3.72 21.32
C SER A 20 5.98 2.41 20.59
N GLU A 21 6.53 1.33 21.14
CA GLU A 21 6.42 -0.04 20.64
C GLU A 21 4.94 -0.49 20.55
N SER A 22 4.61 -1.26 19.51
CA SER A 22 3.27 -1.68 19.03
C SER A 22 2.41 -0.59 18.37
N PHE A 23 2.63 -0.37 17.07
CA PHE A 23 1.73 0.38 16.22
C PHE A 23 0.52 -0.49 15.86
N ASP A 24 -0.56 -0.42 16.64
CA ASP A 24 -1.85 -0.93 16.19
C ASP A 24 -2.38 0.03 15.11
N ILE A 25 -2.43 -0.46 13.87
CA ILE A 25 -2.86 0.27 12.68
C ILE A 25 -4.22 0.96 12.92
N LYS A 26 -5.09 0.35 13.74
CA LYS A 26 -6.41 0.91 14.08
C LYS A 26 -6.33 2.18 14.93
N GLU A 27 -5.46 2.21 15.94
CA GLU A 27 -5.29 3.37 16.81
C GLU A 27 -4.72 4.56 16.04
N TRP A 28 -3.73 4.30 15.16
CA TRP A 28 -3.19 5.35 14.29
C TRP A 28 -4.20 5.88 13.28
N HIS A 29 -5.04 5.03 12.68
CA HIS A 29 -6.09 5.52 11.77
C HIS A 29 -7.07 6.46 12.49
N GLN A 30 -7.39 6.18 13.76
CA GLN A 30 -8.26 7.03 14.56
C GLN A 30 -7.58 8.35 14.92
N GLU A 31 -6.29 8.31 15.26
CA GLU A 31 -5.48 9.50 15.53
C GLU A 31 -5.26 10.37 14.28
N ALA A 32 -4.93 9.76 13.14
CA ALA A 32 -4.76 10.45 11.86
C ALA A 32 -6.05 11.16 11.42
N LYS A 33 -7.20 10.52 11.62
CA LYS A 33 -8.52 11.11 11.35
C LYS A 33 -8.81 12.31 12.26
N SER A 34 -8.46 12.22 13.55
CA SER A 34 -8.55 13.33 14.50
C SER A 34 -7.69 14.52 14.09
N ARG A 35 -6.50 14.25 13.54
CA ARG A 35 -5.57 15.26 13.00
C ARG A 35 -5.97 15.80 11.61
N GLY A 36 -7.04 15.29 11.02
CA GLY A 36 -7.49 15.68 9.68
C GLY A 36 -6.57 15.23 8.54
N ILE A 37 -5.71 14.22 8.78
CA ILE A 37 -4.84 13.63 7.77
C ILE A 37 -5.71 12.72 6.90
N ALA A 38 -5.77 12.99 5.60
CA ALA A 38 -6.53 12.18 4.66
C ALA A 38 -5.91 10.78 4.57
N ASN A 39 -6.73 9.75 4.78
CA ASN A 39 -6.35 8.36 4.55
C ASN A 39 -6.83 7.93 3.17
N ILE A 40 -5.94 7.96 2.18
CA ILE A 40 -6.23 7.53 0.81
C ILE A 40 -5.74 6.10 0.66
N THR A 41 -6.67 5.17 0.42
CA THR A 41 -6.35 3.72 0.34
C THR A 41 -6.11 3.25 -1.09
N ASN A 42 -6.56 4.01 -2.07
CA ASN A 42 -6.43 3.69 -3.48
C ASN A 42 -5.26 4.49 -4.09
N THR A 43 -4.38 3.79 -4.81
CA THR A 43 -3.24 4.40 -5.49
C THR A 43 -3.69 5.39 -6.57
N ILE A 44 -4.79 5.13 -7.28
CA ILE A 44 -5.28 6.05 -8.33
C ILE A 44 -5.72 7.38 -7.70
N ASP A 45 -6.52 7.32 -6.65
CA ASP A 45 -6.98 8.50 -5.91
C ASP A 45 -5.81 9.28 -5.28
N GLU A 46 -4.75 8.59 -4.84
CA GLU A 46 -3.53 9.22 -4.33
C GLU A 46 -2.81 9.99 -5.45
N LEU A 47 -2.69 9.39 -6.63
CA LEU A 47 -2.05 10.02 -7.78
C LEU A 47 -2.84 11.25 -8.24
N GLU A 48 -4.17 11.18 -8.27
CA GLU A 48 -5.03 12.34 -8.57
C GLU A 48 -4.87 13.46 -7.53
N ALA A 49 -4.66 13.12 -6.26
CA ALA A 49 -4.39 14.11 -5.23
C ALA A 49 -3.10 14.90 -5.49
N ILE A 50 -2.10 14.35 -6.18
CA ILE A 50 -0.85 15.07 -6.51
C ILE A 50 -1.09 16.22 -7.50
N ILE A 51 -2.01 16.03 -8.45
CA ILE A 51 -2.35 17.02 -9.49
C ILE A 51 -3.50 17.95 -9.08
N ALA A 52 -4.15 17.69 -7.95
CA ALA A 52 -5.23 18.54 -7.44
C ALA A 52 -4.74 19.98 -7.21
N ASP A 53 -5.50 20.97 -7.69
CA ASP A 53 -5.10 22.38 -7.68
C ASP A 53 -4.72 22.90 -6.28
N LYS A 54 -5.42 22.44 -5.23
CA LYS A 54 -5.10 22.77 -3.83
C LYS A 54 -3.68 22.36 -3.45
N ASN A 55 -3.25 21.17 -3.90
CA ASN A 55 -1.96 20.60 -3.55
C ASN A 55 -0.86 21.19 -4.43
N VAL A 56 -1.12 21.41 -5.72
CA VAL A 56 -0.19 22.11 -6.61
C VAL A 56 0.10 23.52 -6.10
N GLN A 57 -0.93 24.29 -5.72
CA GLN A 57 -0.76 25.62 -5.13
C GLN A 57 0.02 25.59 -3.81
N LEU A 58 -0.18 24.56 -2.99
CA LEU A 58 0.59 24.37 -1.76
C LEU A 58 2.07 24.11 -2.06
N PHE A 59 2.36 23.22 -3.02
CA PHE A 59 3.74 22.90 -3.40
C PHE A 59 4.47 24.08 -4.05
N GLU A 60 3.76 24.89 -4.84
CA GLU A 60 4.29 26.12 -5.43
C GLU A 60 4.58 27.18 -4.36
N LYS A 61 3.69 27.36 -3.38
CA LYS A 61 3.92 28.27 -2.24
C LYS A 61 5.13 27.88 -1.39
N LEU A 62 5.33 26.57 -1.20
CA LEU A 62 6.47 26.03 -0.46
C LEU A 62 7.74 25.93 -1.33
N ASN A 63 7.66 26.32 -2.61
CA ASN A 63 8.73 26.26 -3.61
C ASN A 63 9.37 24.85 -3.73
N VAL A 64 8.58 23.80 -3.50
CA VAL A 64 9.02 22.39 -3.54
C VAL A 64 8.85 21.82 -4.96
N MET A 65 7.70 22.08 -5.59
CA MET A 65 7.37 21.59 -6.93
C MET A 65 6.55 22.63 -7.69
N ASN A 66 6.68 22.63 -9.01
CA ASN A 66 5.82 23.39 -9.92
C ASN A 66 4.77 22.48 -10.57
N LYS A 67 3.73 23.07 -11.17
CA LYS A 67 2.69 22.32 -11.88
C LYS A 67 3.22 21.29 -12.88
N THR A 68 4.23 21.65 -13.67
CA THR A 68 4.84 20.76 -14.68
C THR A 68 5.46 19.52 -14.05
N ILE A 69 6.21 19.68 -12.95
CA ILE A 69 6.85 18.59 -12.22
C ILE A 69 5.79 17.69 -11.58
N CYS A 70 4.73 18.25 -11.01
CA CYS A 70 3.61 17.47 -10.46
C CYS A 70 2.97 16.60 -11.55
N GLN A 71 2.72 17.17 -12.73
CA GLN A 71 2.16 16.45 -13.88
C GLN A 71 3.11 15.33 -14.37
N SER A 72 4.40 15.62 -14.53
CA SER A 72 5.38 14.60 -14.94
C SER A 72 5.48 13.47 -13.93
N LYS A 73 5.45 13.77 -12.62
CA LYS A 73 5.45 12.74 -11.56
C LYS A 73 4.19 11.88 -11.59
N TYR A 74 3.03 12.50 -11.82
CA TYR A 74 1.77 11.79 -11.99
C TYR A 74 1.84 10.79 -13.14
N GLU A 75 2.26 11.24 -14.32
CA GLU A 75 2.36 10.40 -15.53
C GLU A 75 3.33 9.23 -15.36
N VAL A 76 4.52 9.49 -14.81
CA VAL A 76 5.52 8.44 -14.57
C VAL A 76 5.01 7.40 -13.57
N LYS A 77 4.41 7.83 -12.46
CA LYS A 77 3.88 6.91 -11.45
C LYS A 77 2.70 6.10 -12.00
N LEU A 78 1.78 6.74 -12.73
CA LEU A 78 0.64 6.08 -13.34
C LEU A 78 1.09 5.02 -14.37
N GLY A 79 2.07 5.37 -15.22
CA GLY A 79 2.65 4.43 -16.18
C GLY A 79 3.33 3.24 -15.48
N SER A 80 4.07 3.49 -14.40
CA SER A 80 4.68 2.42 -13.60
C SER A 80 3.62 1.50 -12.98
N TYR A 81 2.56 2.07 -12.40
CA TYR A 81 1.46 1.31 -11.80
C TYR A 81 0.76 0.40 -12.82
N ALA A 82 0.41 0.93 -13.99
CA ALA A 82 -0.23 0.15 -15.05
C ALA A 82 0.67 -0.99 -15.56
N LYS A 83 1.98 -0.74 -15.66
CA LYS A 83 2.96 -1.75 -16.06
C LYS A 83 3.08 -2.88 -15.04
N THR A 84 3.14 -2.55 -13.75
CA THR A 84 3.20 -3.55 -12.67
C THR A 84 2.00 -4.49 -12.72
N ILE A 85 0.79 -3.95 -12.78
CA ILE A 85 -0.45 -4.75 -12.86
C ILE A 85 -0.46 -5.66 -14.08
N SER A 86 -0.02 -5.12 -15.23
CA SER A 86 0.03 -5.90 -16.48
C SER A 86 0.98 -7.09 -16.38
N ILE A 87 2.15 -6.90 -15.76
CA ILE A 87 3.15 -7.96 -15.58
C ILE A 87 2.67 -8.99 -14.55
N GLU A 88 2.17 -8.53 -13.40
CA GLU A 88 1.68 -9.41 -12.34
C GLU A 88 0.52 -10.28 -12.80
N SER A 89 -0.45 -9.71 -13.53
CA SER A 89 -1.56 -10.48 -14.09
C SER A 89 -1.10 -11.51 -15.13
N ALA A 90 -0.15 -11.15 -16.00
CA ALA A 90 0.41 -12.09 -16.98
C ALA A 90 1.14 -13.26 -16.30
N ILE A 91 1.94 -12.97 -15.26
CA ILE A 91 2.65 -13.99 -14.48
C ILE A 91 1.66 -14.86 -13.71
N LEU A 92 0.62 -14.28 -13.11
CA LEU A 92 -0.41 -15.03 -12.41
C LEU A 92 -1.08 -16.05 -13.34
N ILE A 93 -1.49 -15.63 -14.55
CA ILE A 93 -2.06 -16.53 -15.55
C ILE A 93 -1.07 -17.65 -15.92
N HIS A 94 0.21 -17.31 -16.04
CA HIS A 94 1.26 -18.28 -16.35
C HIS A 94 1.41 -19.34 -15.25
N ILE A 95 1.54 -18.91 -13.99
CA ILE A 95 1.64 -19.80 -12.82
C ILE A 95 0.40 -20.69 -12.71
N VAL A 96 -0.80 -20.11 -12.86
CA VAL A 96 -2.05 -20.89 -12.80
C VAL A 96 -2.08 -21.99 -13.86
N LYS A 97 -1.66 -21.68 -15.09
CA LYS A 97 -1.67 -22.65 -16.20
C LYS A 97 -0.62 -23.75 -16.07
N LEU A 98 0.56 -23.42 -15.56
CA LEU A 98 1.68 -24.37 -15.53
C LEU A 98 1.78 -25.16 -14.22
N GLU A 99 1.37 -24.58 -13.10
CA GLU A 99 1.56 -25.19 -11.79
C GLU A 99 0.23 -25.60 -11.15
N VAL A 100 -0.72 -24.66 -11.05
CA VAL A 100 -1.96 -24.90 -10.31
C VAL A 100 -2.86 -25.92 -11.01
N ILE A 101 -3.18 -25.70 -12.29
CA ILE A 101 -4.08 -26.58 -13.04
C ILE A 101 -3.51 -28.01 -13.18
N PRO A 102 -2.22 -28.21 -13.53
CA PRO A 102 -1.67 -29.56 -13.65
C PRO A 102 -1.57 -30.30 -12.31
N ALA A 103 -1.28 -29.59 -11.21
CA ALA A 103 -1.25 -30.18 -9.89
C ALA A 103 -2.63 -30.73 -9.49
N ASP A 104 -3.69 -29.96 -9.70
CA ASP A 104 -5.06 -30.38 -9.41
C ASP A 104 -5.49 -31.56 -10.30
N ASN A 105 -5.25 -31.48 -11.62
CA ASN A 105 -5.52 -32.57 -12.54
C ASN A 105 -4.79 -33.87 -12.17
N SER A 106 -3.56 -33.78 -11.67
CA SER A 106 -2.81 -34.95 -11.19
C SER A 106 -3.48 -35.61 -9.99
N GLN A 107 -3.99 -34.81 -9.04
CA GLN A 107 -4.69 -35.35 -7.86
C GLN A 107 -6.03 -35.98 -8.25
N LEU A 108 -6.82 -35.30 -9.09
CA LEU A 108 -8.08 -35.82 -9.60
C LEU A 108 -7.87 -37.13 -10.39
N GLY A 109 -6.80 -37.21 -11.19
CA GLY A 109 -6.43 -38.42 -11.92
C GLY A 109 -6.12 -39.60 -11.00
N LYS A 110 -5.36 -39.38 -9.92
CA LYS A 110 -5.09 -40.41 -8.90
C LYS A 110 -6.36 -40.88 -8.20
N PHE A 111 -7.26 -39.95 -7.87
CA PHE A 111 -8.53 -40.28 -7.25
C PHE A 111 -9.44 -41.12 -8.16
N ALA A 112 -9.51 -40.77 -9.45
CA ALA A 112 -10.27 -41.54 -10.44
C ALA A 112 -9.70 -42.96 -10.63
N GLN A 113 -8.37 -43.11 -10.66
CA GLN A 113 -7.72 -44.42 -10.70
C GLN A 113 -8.05 -45.27 -9.47
N PHE A 114 -8.03 -44.67 -8.29
CA PHE A 114 -8.40 -45.35 -7.04
C PHE A 114 -9.84 -45.89 -7.06
N ILE A 115 -10.82 -45.08 -7.51
CA ILE A 115 -12.21 -45.51 -7.67
C ILE A 115 -12.32 -46.68 -8.66
N THR A 116 -11.60 -46.61 -9.77
CA THR A 116 -11.65 -47.65 -10.81
C THR A 116 -11.13 -48.98 -10.29
N GLN A 117 -10.03 -48.96 -9.52
CA GLN A 117 -9.46 -50.16 -8.89
C GLN A 117 -10.43 -50.82 -7.89
N LEU A 118 -11.17 -50.01 -7.12
CA LEU A 118 -12.21 -50.50 -6.21
C LEU A 118 -13.39 -51.15 -6.94
N GLY A 119 -13.77 -50.64 -8.12
CA GLY A 119 -14.87 -51.19 -8.91
C GLY A 119 -14.53 -52.48 -9.68
N THR A 120 -13.24 -52.79 -9.84
CA THR A 120 -12.75 -54.03 -10.47
C THR A 120 -12.53 -55.19 -9.50
N ALA A 121 -12.68 -54.97 -8.19
CA ALA A 121 -12.65 -56.00 -7.15
C ALA A 121 -14.08 -56.48 -6.83
#